data_AF-A0A2M9D2B8-F1
#
_entry.id   AF-A0A2M9D2B8-F1
#
_cell.length_a   1.000
_cell.length_b   1.000
_cell.length_c   1.000
_cell.angle_alpha   90.00
_cell.angle_beta   90.00
_cell.angle_gamma   90.00
#
_symmetry.space_group_name_H-M   'P 1'
#
loop_
_entity.id
_entity.type
_entity.pdbx_description
1 polymer ?
#
loop_
_entity_poly.entity_id
_entity_poly.type
_entity_poly.pdbx_seq_one_letter_code
_entity_poly.pdbx_strand_id
1 'polypeptide(L)'
;MSKKIDAALKDLKKALNKHAEIVGSSAVSLKKAQRASAKVAAAATAYAEVVHSKSGMGNPFDDMLQPGLDSGTLASLAAERDSIKNHMTGPISVSK
;
A
#
# COMPACT_ATOMS: atom_id res chain seq x y z
N MET A 1 19.80 -18.59 7.00
CA MET A 1 18.51 -18.23 6.38
C MET A 1 17.72 -17.37 7.35
N SER A 2 17.27 -16.19 6.94
CA SER A 2 16.56 -15.27 7.82
C SER A 2 15.16 -15.84 8.08
N LYS A 3 14.99 -16.54 9.21
CA LYS A 3 13.70 -17.17 9.61
C LYS A 3 12.50 -16.21 9.49
N LYS A 4 12.74 -14.90 9.62
CA LYS A 4 11.73 -13.84 9.46
C LYS A 4 11.34 -13.61 8.00
N ILE A 5 12.30 -13.57 7.08
CA ILE A 5 12.03 -13.44 5.63
C ILE A 5 11.31 -14.70 5.13
N ASP A 6 11.76 -15.89 5.56
CA ASP A 6 11.13 -17.15 5.17
C ASP A 6 9.68 -17.25 5.66
N ALA A 7 9.39 -16.78 6.88
CA ALA A 7 8.04 -16.71 7.42
C ALA A 7 7.17 -15.71 6.62
N ALA A 8 7.67 -14.50 6.37
CA ALA A 8 6.96 -13.49 5.59
C ALA A 8 6.69 -13.95 4.14
N LEU A 9 7.66 -14.64 3.52
CA LEU A 9 7.51 -15.24 2.20
C LEU A 9 6.41 -16.31 2.19
N LYS A 10 6.35 -17.16 3.23
CA LYS A 10 5.32 -18.19 3.36
C LYS A 10 3.93 -17.56 3.48
N ASP A 11 3.79 -16.50 4.26
CA ASP A 11 2.52 -15.79 4.44
C ASP A 11 2.08 -15.08 3.16
N LEU A 12 3.01 -14.46 2.43
CA LEU A 12 2.74 -13.87 1.12
C LEU A 12 2.25 -14.91 0.10
N LYS A 13 2.93 -16.06 -0.01
CA LYS A 13 2.49 -17.16 -0.87
C LYS A 13 1.09 -17.66 -0.53
N LYS A 14 0.79 -17.77 0.77
CA LYS A 14 -0.54 -18.18 1.25
C LYS A 14 -1.62 -17.16 0.85
N ALA A 15 -1.32 -15.87 0.94
CA ALA A 15 -2.24 -14.81 0.52
C ALA A 15 -2.50 -14.86 -0.99
N LEU A 16 -1.45 -15.04 -1.81
CA LEU A 16 -1.55 -15.16 -3.27
C LEU A 16 -2.37 -16.37 -3.70
N ASN A 17 -2.12 -17.55 -3.12
CA ASN A 17 -2.89 -18.76 -3.43
C ASN A 17 -4.39 -18.55 -3.13
N LYS A 18 -4.69 -17.98 -1.97
CA LYS A 18 -6.08 -17.70 -1.57
C LYS A 18 -6.76 -16.65 -2.44
N HIS A 19 -6.00 -15.66 -2.92
CA HIS A 19 -6.50 -14.67 -3.87
C HIS A 19 -6.85 -15.31 -5.20
N ALA A 20 -5.96 -16.15 -5.75
CA ALA A 20 -6.20 -16.88 -7.00
C ALA A 20 -7.41 -17.82 -6.89
N GLU A 21 -7.54 -18.55 -5.79
CA GLU A 21 -8.72 -19.40 -5.52
C GLU A 21 -10.03 -18.61 -5.50
N ILE A 22 -10.01 -17.41 -4.90
CA ILE A 22 -11.20 -16.57 -4.78
C ILE A 22 -11.51 -15.88 -6.11
N VAL A 23 -10.55 -15.27 -6.78
CA VAL A 23 -10.79 -14.51 -8.01
C VAL A 23 -11.00 -15.43 -9.21
N GLY A 24 -10.39 -16.61 -9.23
CA GLY A 24 -10.58 -17.62 -10.27
C GLY A 24 -11.88 -18.43 -10.16
N SER A 25 -12.66 -18.25 -9.08
CA SER A 25 -13.95 -18.93 -8.93
C SER A 25 -15.07 -18.15 -9.63
N SER A 26 -15.92 -18.87 -10.38
CA SER A 26 -16.91 -18.30 -11.32
C SER A 26 -18.01 -17.44 -10.69
N ALA A 27 -18.19 -17.47 -9.37
CA ALA A 27 -19.30 -16.81 -8.68
C ALA A 27 -18.85 -16.04 -7.41
N VAL A 28 -17.82 -15.21 -7.54
CA VAL A 28 -17.31 -14.42 -6.40
C VAL A 28 -17.84 -13.00 -6.42
N SER A 29 -18.42 -12.59 -5.29
CA SER A 29 -18.87 -11.21 -5.10
C SER A 29 -17.68 -10.24 -5.08
N LEU A 30 -17.86 -9.06 -5.66
CA LEU A 30 -16.85 -8.00 -5.72
C LEU A 30 -16.21 -7.74 -4.35
N LYS A 31 -17.03 -7.67 -3.30
CA LYS A 31 -16.58 -7.47 -1.91
C LYS A 31 -15.64 -8.58 -1.41
N LYS A 32 -15.85 -9.83 -1.84
CA LYS A 32 -15.01 -10.98 -1.46
C LYS A 32 -13.69 -10.94 -2.22
N ALA A 33 -13.71 -10.59 -3.51
CA ALA A 33 -12.50 -10.36 -4.30
C ALA A 33 -11.66 -9.20 -3.74
N GLN A 34 -12.29 -8.05 -3.44
CA GLN A 34 -11.62 -6.89 -2.82
C GLN A 34 -10.98 -7.23 -1.47
N ARG A 35 -11.67 -8.00 -0.61
CA ARG A 35 -11.09 -8.47 0.66
C ARG A 35 -9.90 -9.40 0.46
N ALA A 36 -9.93 -10.23 -0.59
CA ALA A 36 -8.79 -11.08 -0.93
C ALA A 36 -7.61 -10.22 -1.42
N SER A 37 -7.86 -9.22 -2.29
CA SER A 37 -6.82 -8.31 -2.78
C SER A 37 -6.18 -7.51 -1.64
N ALA A 38 -6.99 -6.99 -0.70
CA ALA A 38 -6.48 -6.28 0.48
C ALA A 38 -5.55 -7.15 1.35
N LYS A 39 -5.82 -8.46 1.44
CA LYS A 39 -4.96 -9.41 2.17
C LYS A 39 -3.62 -9.64 1.47
N VAL A 40 -3.61 -9.68 0.13
CA VAL A 40 -2.36 -9.76 -0.65
C VAL A 40 -1.53 -8.50 -0.45
N ALA A 41 -2.15 -7.33 -0.53
CA ALA A 41 -1.46 -6.05 -0.31
C ALA A 41 -0.82 -5.99 1.09
N ALA A 42 -1.58 -6.34 2.14
CA ALA A 42 -1.04 -6.37 3.51
C ALA A 42 0.14 -7.35 3.67
N ALA A 43 0.06 -8.55 3.08
CA ALA A 43 1.14 -9.52 3.14
C ALA A 43 2.38 -9.07 2.34
N ALA A 44 2.18 -8.39 1.21
CA ALA A 44 3.25 -7.82 0.39
C ALA A 44 3.98 -6.70 1.13
N THR A 45 3.24 -5.79 1.79
CA THR A 45 3.80 -4.75 2.65
C THR A 45 4.63 -5.35 3.79
N ALA A 46 4.10 -6.34 4.51
CA ALA A 46 4.82 -6.99 5.60
C ALA A 46 6.11 -7.69 5.12
N TYR A 47 6.09 -8.31 3.94
CA TYR A 47 7.30 -8.89 3.34
C TYR A 47 8.33 -7.80 2.99
N ALA A 48 7.89 -6.72 2.34
CA ALA A 48 8.75 -5.59 1.98
C ALA A 48 9.41 -4.96 3.21
N GLU A 49 8.67 -4.75 4.30
CA GLU A 49 9.19 -4.24 5.56
C GLU A 49 10.26 -5.14 6.17
N VAL A 50 10.04 -6.46 6.17
CA VAL A 50 10.99 -7.44 6.70
C VAL A 50 12.26 -7.51 5.84
N VAL A 51 12.13 -7.43 4.51
CA VAL A 51 13.27 -7.37 3.60
C VAL A 51 14.04 -6.07 3.79
N HIS A 52 13.36 -4.92 3.76
CA HIS A 52 13.98 -3.61 3.96
C HIS A 52 14.71 -3.53 5.30
N SER A 53 14.08 -4.00 6.38
CA SER A 53 14.71 -4.03 7.72
C SER A 53 15.97 -4.89 7.78
N LYS A 54 16.12 -5.88 6.89
CA LYS A 54 17.22 -6.84 6.93
C LYS A 54 18.34 -6.54 5.93
N SER A 55 17.99 -6.09 4.73
CA SER A 55 18.94 -5.85 3.63
C SER A 55 19.14 -4.38 3.29
N GLY A 56 18.30 -3.47 3.81
CA GLY A 56 18.26 -2.08 3.37
C GLY A 56 17.78 -1.91 1.93
N MET A 57 17.32 -2.98 1.27
CA MET A 57 16.79 -2.92 -0.09
C MET A 57 15.43 -2.22 -0.07
N GLY A 58 15.19 -1.38 -1.08
CA GLY A 58 13.90 -0.73 -1.28
C GLY A 58 12.74 -1.71 -1.44
N ASN A 59 11.52 -1.18 -1.36
CA ASN A 59 10.31 -1.99 -1.46
C ASN A 59 10.25 -2.72 -2.83
N PRO A 60 10.21 -4.07 -2.86
CA PRO A 60 10.15 -4.82 -4.12
C PRO A 60 8.82 -4.65 -4.87
N PHE A 61 7.83 -3.97 -4.27
CA PHE A 61 6.51 -3.72 -4.85
C PHE A 61 6.24 -2.23 -5.12
N ASP A 62 7.28 -1.39 -5.16
CA ASP A 62 7.20 0.05 -5.43
C ASP A 62 6.54 0.36 -6.79
N ASP A 63 6.95 -0.37 -7.84
CA ASP A 63 6.44 -0.21 -9.21
C ASP A 63 5.05 -0.85 -9.45
N MET A 64 4.41 -1.39 -8.39
CA MET A 64 3.05 -1.87 -8.55
C MET A 64 2.12 -0.68 -8.71
N LEU A 65 1.34 -0.67 -9.81
CA LEU A 65 0.22 0.26 -10.04
C LEU A 65 -0.62 0.32 -8.77
N GLN A 66 -0.41 1.34 -7.94
CA GLN A 66 -1.28 1.55 -6.81
C GLN A 66 -2.68 1.77 -7.39
N PRO A 67 -3.73 1.14 -6.84
CA PRO A 67 -5.05 1.72 -6.92
C PRO A 67 -5.02 2.96 -6.02
N GLY A 68 -4.34 3.99 -6.51
CA GLY A 68 -3.86 5.16 -5.80
C GLY A 68 -3.56 6.23 -6.82
N LEU A 69 -3.39 7.45 -6.33
CA LEU A 69 -3.18 8.62 -7.16
C LEU A 69 -1.83 8.47 -7.86
N ASP A 70 -1.81 8.72 -9.17
CA ASP A 70 -0.58 8.70 -9.95
C ASP A 70 0.45 9.68 -9.36
N SER A 71 1.72 9.48 -9.71
CA SER A 71 2.82 10.30 -9.20
C SER A 71 2.63 11.80 -9.45
N GLY A 72 1.98 12.18 -10.55
CA GLY A 72 1.64 13.57 -10.85
C GLY A 72 0.63 14.13 -9.86
N THR A 73 -0.42 13.36 -9.57
CA THR A 73 -1.43 13.75 -8.59
C THR A 73 -0.88 13.81 -7.16
N LEU A 74 0.02 12.89 -6.78
CA LEU A 74 0.72 12.96 -5.49
C LEU A 74 1.61 14.21 -5.38
N ALA A 75 2.30 14.58 -6.45
CA ALA A 75 3.11 15.80 -6.49
C ALA A 75 2.24 17.06 -6.35
N SER A 76 1.08 17.10 -7.02
CA SER A 76 0.12 18.20 -6.88
C SER A 76 -0.38 18.34 -5.44
N LEU A 77 -0.81 17.23 -4.81
CA LEU A 77 -1.27 17.25 -3.41
C LEU A 77 -0.17 17.65 -2.43
N ALA A 78 1.07 17.25 -2.67
CA ALA A 78 2.21 17.67 -1.87
C ALA A 78 2.44 19.19 -1.98
N ALA A 79 2.39 19.73 -3.20
CA ALA A 79 2.52 21.18 -3.44
C ALA A 79 1.39 21.98 -2.77
N GLU A 80 0.14 21.49 -2.84
CA GLU A 80 -1.01 22.11 -2.17
C GLU A 80 -0.84 22.12 -0.65
N ARG A 81 -0.45 21.00 -0.05
CA ARG A 81 -0.17 20.93 1.40
C ARG A 81 0.93 21.91 1.80
N ASP A 82 2.01 21.99 1.04
CA ASP A 82 3.14 22.86 1.35
C ASP A 82 2.77 24.34 1.19
N SER A 83 1.93 24.67 0.20
CA SER A 83 1.31 25.98 0.04
C SER A 83 0.47 26.36 1.27
N ILE A 84 -0.39 25.46 1.76
CA ILE A 84 -1.20 25.68 2.98
C ILE A 84 -0.28 25.91 4.20
N LYS A 85 0.75 25.08 4.37
CA LYS A 85 1.72 25.24 5.47
C LYS A 85 2.39 26.61 5.44
N ASN A 86 2.74 27.09 4.25
CA ASN A 86 3.47 28.34 4.06
C ASN A 86 2.56 29.59 4.08
N HIS A 87 1.27 29.45 3.76
CA HIS A 87 0.37 30.59 3.54
C HIS A 87 -0.86 30.64 4.48
N MET A 88 -1.18 29.57 5.20
CA MET A 88 -2.36 29.52 6.09
C MET A 88 -2.04 29.40 7.58
N THR A 89 -0.82 29.72 8.01
CA THR A 89 -0.44 29.77 9.43
C THR A 89 -0.63 31.16 10.08
N GLY A 90 -1.39 32.05 9.44
CA GLY A 90 -1.83 33.33 10.02
C GLY A 90 -3.19 33.23 10.73
N PRO A 91 -3.49 34.12 11.71
CA PRO A 91 -4.75 34.08 12.44
C PRO A 91 -5.94 34.25 11.50
N ILE A 92 -6.92 33.34 11.61
CA ILE A 92 -8.17 33.40 10.85
C ILE A 92 -8.94 34.64 11.33
N SER A 93 -9.05 35.67 10.49
CA SER A 93 -9.94 36.80 10.74
C SER A 93 -11.39 36.33 10.64
N VAL A 94 -11.98 36.02 11.79
CA VAL A 94 -13.43 35.93 11.94
C VAL A 94 -14.01 37.34 11.92
N SER A 95 -14.65 37.70 10.81
CA SER A 95 -15.44 38.93 10.75
C SER A 95 -16.63 38.81 11.71
N LYS A 96 -16.80 39.80 12.58
CA LYS A 96 -17.96 39.96 13.48
C LYS A 96 -19.21 40.30 12.68
#